data_AF-A0A1A6BJE8-F1
#
_entry.id   AF-A0A1A6BJE8-F1
#
_cell.length_a   1.000
_cell.length_b   1.000
_cell.length_c   1.000
_cell.angle_alpha   90.00
_cell.angle_beta   90.00
_cell.angle_gamma   90.00
#
_symmetry.space_group_name_H-M   'P 1'
#
loop_
_entity.id
_entity.type
_entity.pdbx_description
1 polymer ?
#
loop_
_entity_poly.entity_id
_entity_poly.type
_entity_poly.pdbx_seq_one_letter_code
_entity_poly.pdbx_strand_id
1 'polypeptide(L)'
;MGAQTDDITAFTQSGQVFVPRGSDLRAGDRFTYQGRKYFLVGARNWDINHPMTGYDFGWMTFNIVVDPAQLIADVLALRGQQIVLIPRVGVEGPGGGKDYGPGTARDPQLFVMVVLSNLDSREDAQTDHGQSHKFNCRLVGAADAQIAVDDTWEDAAATYTVQAVDRSKPYNVEALATAFVKGVDGG
;
A
#
# COMPACT_ATOMS: atom_id res chain seq x y z
N MET A 1 -0.56 -9.76 -22.60
CA MET A 1 0.62 -9.21 -21.89
C MET A 1 0.14 -8.89 -20.49
N GLY A 2 0.46 -9.74 -19.51
CA GLY A 2 -0.10 -9.61 -18.16
C GLY A 2 0.42 -8.33 -17.51
N ALA A 3 -0.48 -7.46 -17.04
CA ALA A 3 -0.10 -6.32 -16.23
C ALA A 3 0.62 -6.87 -14.99
N GLN A 4 1.93 -6.65 -14.94
CA GLN A 4 2.73 -6.90 -13.76
C GLN A 4 2.18 -5.96 -12.70
N THR A 5 1.28 -6.49 -11.88
CA THR A 5 0.80 -5.79 -10.71
C THR A 5 2.00 -5.82 -9.80
N ASP A 6 2.77 -4.72 -9.79
CA ASP A 6 3.79 -4.47 -8.77
C ASP A 6 3.06 -4.40 -7.44
N ASP A 7 2.79 -5.59 -6.91
CA ASP A 7 2.27 -5.76 -5.58
C ASP A 7 3.42 -5.32 -4.69
N ILE A 8 3.28 -4.13 -4.12
CA ILE A 8 4.19 -3.56 -3.14
C ILE A 8 4.24 -4.40 -1.87
N THR A 9 3.39 -5.43 -1.73
CA THR A 9 3.54 -6.50 -0.74
C THR A 9 4.48 -7.64 -1.18
N ALA A 10 4.83 -7.73 -2.47
CA ALA A 10 5.81 -8.70 -2.99
C ALA A 10 7.26 -8.40 -2.56
N PHE A 11 7.52 -7.29 -1.87
CA PHE A 11 8.80 -7.02 -1.19
C PHE A 11 8.95 -7.80 0.12
N THR A 12 8.50 -9.05 0.16
CA THR A 12 8.81 -9.94 1.27
C THR A 12 10.27 -10.35 1.16
N GLN A 13 11.17 -9.59 1.78
CA GLN A 13 12.56 -10.02 1.92
C GLN A 13 12.56 -11.23 2.85
N SER A 14 12.67 -12.43 2.27
CA SER A 14 12.73 -13.69 2.99
C SER A 14 14.16 -14.13 3.23
N GLY A 15 14.44 -14.75 4.37
CA GLY A 15 15.73 -15.34 4.67
C GLY A 15 15.61 -16.55 5.59
N GLN A 16 16.76 -17.06 6.03
CA GLN A 16 16.83 -18.04 7.09
C GLN A 16 17.63 -17.50 8.27
N VAL A 17 17.18 -17.83 9.48
CA VAL A 17 17.91 -17.54 10.72
C VAL A 17 18.30 -18.85 11.38
N PHE A 18 19.56 -18.93 11.82
CA PHE A 18 20.09 -20.05 12.60
C PHE A 18 19.92 -19.74 14.08
N VAL A 19 19.28 -20.65 14.81
CA VAL A 19 18.94 -20.50 16.23
C VAL A 19 19.48 -21.70 17.00
N PRO A 20 20.07 -21.52 18.19
CA PRO A 20 20.49 -22.64 19.01
C PRO A 20 19.31 -23.56 19.35
N ARG A 21 19.54 -24.87 19.36
CA ARG A 21 18.55 -25.84 19.85
C ARG A 21 18.25 -25.60 21.33
N GLY A 22 16.99 -25.83 21.72
CA GLY A 22 16.51 -25.52 23.06
C GLY A 22 16.07 -24.06 23.26
N SER A 23 16.23 -23.21 22.24
CA SER A 23 15.59 -21.88 22.25
C SER A 23 14.07 -22.02 22.32
N ASP A 24 13.46 -21.10 23.05
CA ASP A 24 12.02 -20.94 23.22
C ASP A 24 11.33 -20.34 21.99
N LEU A 25 12.10 -19.92 20.97
CA LEU A 25 11.58 -19.34 19.73
C LEU A 25 10.62 -20.28 18.97
N ARG A 26 9.55 -19.67 18.45
CA ARG A 26 8.43 -20.30 17.75
C ARG A 26 8.05 -19.51 16.52
N ALA A 27 7.41 -20.20 15.57
CA ALA A 27 6.70 -19.54 14.47
C ALA A 27 5.69 -18.54 15.07
N GLY A 28 5.69 -17.29 14.59
CA GLY A 28 4.93 -16.24 15.26
C GLY A 28 5.78 -15.20 15.97
N ASP A 29 6.97 -15.58 16.43
CA ASP A 29 7.78 -14.69 17.23
C ASP A 29 8.43 -13.60 16.37
N ARG A 30 8.61 -12.44 17.00
CA ARG A 30 9.26 -11.28 16.40
C ARG A 30 10.63 -11.07 17.04
N PHE A 31 11.60 -10.68 16.24
CA PHE A 31 12.92 -10.30 16.73
C PHE A 31 13.49 -9.15 15.90
N THR A 32 14.46 -8.43 16.48
CA THR A 32 15.16 -7.33 15.81
C THR A 32 16.57 -7.76 15.45
N TYR A 33 16.98 -7.53 14.20
CA TYR A 33 18.34 -7.78 13.73
C TYR A 33 18.77 -6.64 12.81
N GLN A 34 19.94 -6.05 13.08
CA GLN A 34 20.47 -4.90 12.33
C GLN A 34 19.46 -3.75 12.21
N GLY A 35 18.71 -3.47 13.28
CA GLY A 35 17.71 -2.40 13.32
C GLY A 35 16.39 -2.69 12.60
N ARG A 36 16.23 -3.87 11.98
CA ARG A 36 14.99 -4.29 11.32
C ARG A 36 14.26 -5.35 12.13
N LYS A 37 12.92 -5.28 12.11
CA LYS A 37 12.05 -6.28 12.74
C LYS A 37 11.72 -7.38 11.74
N TYR A 38 11.87 -8.62 12.19
CA TYR A 38 11.57 -9.82 11.45
C TYR A 38 10.57 -10.69 12.20
N PHE A 39 9.88 -11.54 11.46
CA PHE A 39 8.92 -12.52 11.96
C PHE A 39 9.38 -13.93 11.58
N LEU A 40 9.34 -14.85 12.54
CA LEU A 40 9.64 -16.27 12.30
C LEU A 40 8.44 -16.94 11.62
N VAL A 41 8.66 -17.51 10.43
CA VAL A 41 7.65 -18.20 9.62
C VAL A 41 7.97 -19.69 9.50
N GLY A 42 6.93 -20.51 9.61
CA GLY A 42 7.02 -21.95 9.40
C GLY A 42 7.58 -22.71 10.60
N ALA A 43 7.61 -24.03 10.47
CA ALA A 43 8.11 -24.92 11.51
C ALA A 43 9.63 -24.82 11.65
N ARG A 44 10.14 -25.31 12.80
CA ARG A 44 11.57 -25.53 13.03
C ARG A 44 12.09 -26.48 11.96
N ASN A 45 13.07 -26.02 11.18
CA ASN A 45 13.76 -26.83 10.19
C ASN A 45 15.10 -27.30 10.75
N TRP A 46 15.52 -28.50 10.34
CA TRP A 46 16.82 -29.09 10.71
C TRP A 46 17.03 -29.32 12.22
N ASP A 47 15.95 -29.46 12.98
CA ASP A 47 15.98 -29.87 14.40
C ASP A 47 16.11 -31.40 14.54
N ILE A 48 17.13 -31.96 13.90
CA ILE A 48 17.43 -33.41 13.91
C ILE A 48 18.93 -33.63 14.11
N ASN A 49 19.29 -34.66 14.88
CA ASN A 49 20.68 -35.11 14.96
C ASN A 49 21.13 -35.68 13.62
N HIS A 50 22.43 -35.63 13.34
CA HIS A 50 22.99 -36.18 12.12
C HIS A 50 22.60 -37.68 12.01
N PRO A 51 21.93 -38.11 10.92
CA PRO A 51 21.30 -39.42 10.87
C PRO A 51 22.30 -40.58 10.90
N MET A 52 23.55 -40.34 10.48
CA MET A 52 24.58 -41.38 10.41
C MET A 52 25.51 -41.42 11.63
N THR A 53 25.69 -40.29 12.32
CA THR A 53 26.67 -40.19 13.42
C THR A 53 26.01 -39.92 14.77
N GLY A 54 24.73 -39.58 14.79
CA GLY A 54 24.04 -39.09 15.98
C GLY A 54 24.53 -37.73 16.48
N TYR A 55 25.46 -37.09 15.75
CA TYR A 55 26.05 -35.82 16.17
C TYR A 55 25.00 -34.72 16.20
N ASP A 56 24.92 -34.02 17.32
CA ASP A 56 24.08 -32.85 17.49
C ASP A 56 24.85 -31.61 17.05
N PHE A 57 24.44 -31.01 15.93
CA PHE A 57 25.04 -29.76 15.45
C PHE A 57 24.70 -28.56 16.34
N GLY A 58 23.69 -28.66 17.22
CA GLY A 58 23.32 -27.65 18.20
C GLY A 58 22.47 -26.50 17.66
N TRP A 59 22.13 -26.50 16.36
CA TRP A 59 21.35 -25.45 15.72
C TRP A 59 20.09 -25.99 15.04
N MET A 60 19.08 -25.13 14.94
CA MET A 60 17.89 -25.26 14.12
C MET A 60 17.73 -24.01 13.25
N THR A 61 16.89 -24.08 12.23
CA THR A 61 16.64 -22.95 11.33
C THR A 61 15.16 -22.58 11.28
N PHE A 62 14.89 -21.30 11.08
CA PHE A 62 13.56 -20.79 10.75
C PHE A 62 13.63 -19.97 9.47
N ASN A 63 12.53 -19.95 8.72
CA ASN A 63 12.36 -18.94 7.68
C ASN A 63 11.98 -17.62 8.36
N ILE A 64 12.45 -16.51 7.81
CA ILE A 64 12.15 -15.17 8.31
C ILE A 64 11.58 -14.32 7.20
N VAL A 65 10.69 -13.41 7.58
CA VAL A 65 10.17 -12.34 6.73
C VAL A 65 10.27 -11.02 7.48
N VAL A 66 10.45 -9.91 6.76
CA VAL A 66 10.38 -8.57 7.36
C VAL A 66 8.97 -8.31 7.89
N ASP A 67 8.86 -7.62 9.02
CA ASP A 67 7.56 -7.17 9.56
C ASP A 67 6.84 -6.29 8.52
N PRO A 68 5.64 -6.67 8.04
CA PRO A 68 4.91 -5.89 7.03
C PRO A 68 4.66 -4.44 7.43
N ALA A 69 4.41 -4.16 8.72
CA ALA A 69 4.20 -2.79 9.19
C ALA A 69 5.47 -1.95 9.06
N GLN A 70 6.65 -2.53 9.34
CA GLN A 70 7.93 -1.85 9.16
C GLN A 70 8.23 -1.63 7.69
N LEU A 71 7.94 -2.62 6.83
CA LEU A 71 8.12 -2.49 5.39
C LEU A 71 7.30 -1.33 4.81
N ILE A 72 6.03 -1.20 5.23
CA ILE A 72 5.17 -0.09 4.80
C ILE A 72 5.73 1.25 5.30
N ALA A 73 6.15 1.33 6.55
CA ALA A 73 6.78 2.55 7.08
C ALA A 73 8.04 2.94 6.29
N ASP A 74 8.91 1.99 5.96
CA ASP A 74 10.12 2.22 5.17
C ASP A 74 9.78 2.68 3.73
N VAL A 75 8.78 2.05 3.11
CA VAL A 75 8.30 2.41 1.77
C VAL A 75 7.70 3.83 1.75
N LEU A 76 6.89 4.18 2.75
CA LEU A 76 6.33 5.53 2.91
C LEU A 76 7.44 6.56 3.17
N ALA A 77 8.46 6.23 3.96
CA ALA A 77 9.58 7.14 4.21
C ALA A 77 10.43 7.38 2.96
N LEU A 78 10.60 6.37 2.11
CA LEU A 78 11.45 6.46 0.91
C LEU A 78 10.73 7.02 -0.32
N ARG A 79 9.43 6.73 -0.47
CA ARG A 79 8.65 7.01 -1.70
C ARG A 79 7.33 7.74 -1.43
N GLY A 80 7.00 8.01 -0.17
CA GLY A 80 5.76 8.65 0.19
C GLY A 80 5.75 10.12 -0.23
N GLN A 81 4.60 10.56 -0.70
CA GLN A 81 4.27 11.95 -0.98
C GLN A 81 3.20 12.40 0.01
N GLN A 82 3.30 13.63 0.50
CA GLN A 82 2.23 14.24 1.28
C GLN A 82 1.04 14.56 0.37
N ILE A 83 -0.12 14.02 0.70
CA ILE A 83 -1.39 14.27 0.03
C ILE A 83 -2.38 14.81 1.05
N VAL A 84 -3.04 15.90 0.67
CA VAL A 84 -4.14 16.50 1.42
C VAL A 84 -5.43 16.07 0.75
N LEU A 85 -6.17 15.17 1.41
CA LEU A 85 -7.44 14.67 0.90
C LEU A 85 -8.58 15.60 1.34
N ILE A 86 -9.46 15.91 0.40
CA ILE A 86 -10.65 16.72 0.59
C ILE A 86 -11.86 15.79 0.51
N PRO A 87 -12.56 15.55 1.63
CA PRO A 87 -13.72 14.66 1.63
C PRO A 87 -14.89 15.29 0.90
N ARG A 88 -15.71 14.45 0.25
CA ARG A 88 -16.98 14.89 -0.31
C ARG A 88 -18.07 14.83 0.75
N VAL A 89 -18.65 15.98 1.10
CA VAL A 89 -19.65 16.09 2.17
C VAL A 89 -20.99 16.50 1.57
N GLY A 90 -22.05 15.78 1.95
CA GLY A 90 -23.42 16.14 1.61
C GLY A 90 -23.95 17.20 2.58
N VAL A 91 -24.45 18.31 2.04
CA VAL A 91 -25.14 19.38 2.76
C VAL A 91 -26.64 19.25 2.47
N GLU A 92 -27.47 19.26 3.50
CA GLU A 92 -28.92 19.23 3.33
C GLU A 92 -29.41 20.58 2.78
N GLY A 93 -30.00 20.54 1.59
CA GLY A 93 -30.63 21.70 0.99
C GLY A 93 -32.05 21.95 1.54
N PRO A 94 -32.61 23.16 1.36
CA PRO A 94 -33.94 23.55 1.85
C PRO A 94 -35.13 22.71 1.32
N GLY A 95 -34.88 21.74 0.43
CA GLY A 95 -35.89 20.84 -0.15
C GLY A 95 -35.64 19.35 0.10
N GLY A 96 -34.78 18.98 1.05
CA GLY A 96 -34.46 17.59 1.37
C GLY A 96 -33.53 16.88 0.37
N GLY A 97 -33.12 17.58 -0.69
CA GLY A 97 -32.00 17.16 -1.55
C GLY A 97 -30.67 17.29 -0.80
N LYS A 98 -29.72 16.40 -1.10
CA LYS A 98 -28.34 16.51 -0.61
C LYS A 98 -27.47 17.07 -1.73
N ASP A 99 -26.97 18.28 -1.52
CA ASP A 99 -25.95 18.87 -2.38
C ASP A 99 -24.59 18.38 -1.89
N TYR A 100 -23.77 17.86 -2.79
CA TYR A 100 -22.45 17.33 -2.42
C TYR A 100 -21.37 18.33 -2.81
N GLY A 101 -20.62 18.80 -1.82
CA GLY A 101 -19.52 19.74 -2.00
C GLY A 101 -18.22 19.28 -1.33
N PRO A 102 -17.13 20.03 -1.53
CA PRO A 102 -15.89 19.79 -0.80
C PRO A 102 -16.10 20.08 0.69
N GLY A 103 -15.69 19.13 1.54
CA GLY A 103 -15.63 19.27 2.98
C GLY A 103 -14.33 19.91 3.45
N THR A 104 -14.10 19.86 4.77
CA THR A 104 -12.84 20.30 5.38
C THR A 104 -11.71 19.38 4.98
N ALA A 105 -10.63 19.95 4.42
CA ALA A 105 -9.42 19.20 4.10
C ALA A 105 -8.86 18.48 5.33
N ARG A 106 -8.44 17.23 5.14
CA ARG A 106 -7.78 16.43 6.19
C ARG A 106 -6.34 16.92 6.40
N ASP A 107 -5.73 16.51 7.51
CA ASP A 107 -4.29 16.74 7.71
C ASP A 107 -3.47 16.04 6.59
N PRO A 108 -2.35 16.63 6.15
CA PRO A 108 -1.47 16.01 5.17
C PRO A 108 -0.98 14.64 5.64
N GLN A 109 -1.11 13.63 4.78
CA GLN A 109 -0.70 12.26 5.08
C GLN A 109 0.21 11.71 3.98
N LEU A 110 1.11 10.80 4.34
CA LEU A 110 2.00 10.15 3.37
C LEU A 110 1.29 9.02 2.65
N PHE A 111 1.37 9.05 1.32
CA PHE A 111 0.96 7.95 0.45
C PHE A 111 2.02 7.68 -0.59
N VAL A 112 2.25 6.40 -0.90
CA VAL A 112 2.90 6.02 -2.15
C VAL A 112 1.84 5.95 -3.24
N MET A 113 2.08 6.64 -4.36
CA MET A 113 1.24 6.59 -5.53
C MET A 113 1.91 5.75 -6.63
N VAL A 114 1.18 4.76 -7.15
CA VAL A 114 1.61 3.91 -8.26
C VAL A 114 0.62 4.09 -9.41
N VAL A 115 1.08 4.65 -10.52
CA VAL A 115 0.25 4.75 -11.73
C VAL A 115 0.05 3.35 -12.30
N LEU A 116 -1.21 2.96 -12.49
CA LEU A 116 -1.57 1.68 -13.07
C LEU A 116 -1.64 1.86 -14.59
N SER A 117 -1.03 0.94 -15.34
CA SER A 117 -0.78 1.03 -16.79
C SER A 117 -2.01 1.03 -17.70
N ASN A 118 -3.23 1.20 -17.16
CA ASN A 118 -4.42 1.47 -17.95
C ASN A 118 -4.43 2.95 -18.36
N LEU A 119 -3.48 3.31 -19.21
CA LEU A 119 -3.50 4.54 -19.98
C LEU A 119 -4.49 4.33 -21.12
N ASP A 120 -5.44 5.25 -21.24
CA ASP A 120 -6.29 5.45 -22.42
C ASP A 120 -7.59 4.63 -22.47
N SER A 121 -8.46 4.85 -21.48
CA SER A 121 -9.89 4.81 -21.77
C SER A 121 -10.28 6.18 -22.34
N ARG A 122 -10.11 6.34 -23.65
CA ARG A 122 -10.63 7.48 -24.40
C ARG A 122 -12.16 7.44 -24.32
N GLU A 123 -12.76 8.32 -23.53
CA GLU A 123 -14.19 8.60 -23.65
C GLU A 123 -14.38 9.54 -24.83
N ASP A 124 -14.77 8.98 -25.98
CA ASP A 124 -15.26 9.74 -27.13
C ASP A 124 -16.67 10.27 -26.80
N ALA A 125 -16.76 11.22 -25.87
CA ALA A 125 -17.97 12.01 -25.72
C ALA A 125 -18.08 12.92 -26.95
N GLN A 126 -19.10 12.68 -27.77
CA GLN A 126 -19.32 13.28 -29.11
C GLN A 126 -19.47 14.82 -29.09
N THR A 127 -19.47 15.45 -27.92
CA THR A 127 -19.59 16.91 -27.73
C THR A 127 -18.33 17.57 -27.16
N ASP A 128 -17.28 16.81 -26.83
CA ASP A 128 -16.07 17.37 -26.21
C ASP A 128 -14.83 17.15 -27.10
N HIS A 129 -14.55 18.15 -27.93
CA HIS A 129 -13.40 18.16 -28.84
C HIS A 129 -12.09 18.51 -28.10
N GLY A 130 -11.69 17.76 -27.06
CA GLY A 130 -10.48 18.11 -26.29
C GLY A 130 -10.03 17.11 -25.22
N GLN A 131 -9.34 16.04 -25.63
CA GLN A 131 -8.34 15.24 -24.88
C GLN A 131 -8.38 15.24 -23.32
N SER A 132 -9.46 14.76 -22.70
CA SER A 132 -9.42 14.40 -21.27
C SER A 132 -8.70 13.06 -21.09
N HIS A 133 -7.40 13.10 -20.81
CA HIS A 133 -6.62 11.89 -20.50
C HIS A 133 -6.95 11.44 -19.07
N LYS A 134 -7.45 10.20 -18.93
CA LYS A 134 -7.67 9.56 -17.62
C LYS A 134 -6.74 8.39 -17.40
N PHE A 135 -6.23 8.26 -16.19
CA PHE A 135 -5.47 7.09 -15.75
C PHE A 135 -5.84 6.71 -14.32
N ASN A 136 -5.65 5.45 -13.97
CA ASN A 136 -5.87 4.99 -12.61
C ASN A 136 -4.55 4.97 -11.86
N CYS A 137 -4.58 5.33 -10.58
CA CYS A 137 -3.47 5.16 -9.67
C CYS A 137 -3.90 4.38 -8.43
N ARG A 138 -2.96 3.62 -7.88
CA ARG A 138 -3.08 2.98 -6.57
C ARG A 138 -2.37 3.85 -5.55
N LEU A 139 -3.06 4.17 -4.47
CA LEU A 139 -2.50 4.78 -3.27
C LEU A 139 -2.26 3.71 -2.23
N VAL A 140 -1.13 3.79 -1.54
CA VAL A 140 -0.87 3.02 -0.32
C VAL A 140 -0.41 3.94 0.78
N GLY A 141 -1.18 3.95 1.88
CA GLY A 141 -0.91 4.72 3.08
C GLY A 141 -0.67 3.82 4.29
N ALA A 142 -0.37 4.46 5.42
CA ALA A 142 -0.27 3.78 6.72
C ALA A 142 -1.61 3.14 7.13
N ALA A 143 -1.59 2.24 8.11
CA ALA A 143 -2.78 1.53 8.59
C ALA A 143 -3.86 2.47 9.16
N ASP A 144 -3.46 3.63 9.67
CA ASP A 144 -4.31 4.69 10.23
C ASP A 144 -4.64 5.79 9.22
N ALA A 145 -4.28 5.61 7.94
CA ALA A 145 -4.51 6.61 6.91
C ALA A 145 -6.01 6.92 6.77
N GLN A 146 -6.33 8.21 6.89
CA GLN A 146 -7.67 8.73 6.76
C GLN A 146 -7.97 9.00 5.28
N ILE A 147 -8.59 8.01 4.63
CA ILE A 147 -9.03 8.06 3.23
C ILE A 147 -10.42 7.42 3.09
N ALA A 148 -11.27 8.01 2.26
CA ALA A 148 -12.60 7.52 1.94
C ALA A 148 -12.88 7.60 0.42
N VAL A 149 -13.87 6.83 -0.03
CA VAL A 149 -14.41 6.95 -1.39
C VAL A 149 -14.93 8.37 -1.59
N ASP A 150 -14.76 8.90 -2.81
CA ASP A 150 -15.06 10.27 -3.20
C ASP A 150 -14.17 11.35 -2.58
N ASP A 151 -13.17 11.00 -1.75
CA ASP A 151 -12.13 11.96 -1.39
C ASP A 151 -11.40 12.42 -2.67
N THR A 152 -11.11 13.71 -2.77
CA THR A 152 -10.39 14.31 -3.89
C THR A 152 -9.10 14.96 -3.44
N TRP A 153 -8.14 15.06 -4.36
CA TRP A 153 -6.99 15.95 -4.22
C TRP A 153 -6.53 16.41 -5.59
N GLU A 154 -5.69 17.42 -5.64
CA GLU A 154 -5.15 17.95 -6.88
C GLU A 154 -3.65 18.16 -6.77
N ASP A 155 -2.96 18.01 -7.90
CA ASP A 155 -1.60 18.49 -8.08
C ASP A 155 -1.49 19.36 -9.36
N ALA A 156 -0.26 19.61 -9.80
CA ALA A 156 0.03 20.39 -11.00
C ALA A 156 -0.40 19.68 -12.31
N ALA A 157 -0.53 18.36 -12.30
CA ALA A 157 -0.79 17.54 -13.48
C ALA A 157 -2.26 17.11 -13.60
N ALA A 158 -2.93 16.80 -12.49
CA ALA A 158 -4.26 16.21 -12.51
C ALA A 158 -5.12 16.53 -11.28
N THR A 159 -6.41 16.32 -11.43
CA THR A 159 -7.38 16.19 -10.34
C THR A 159 -7.65 14.71 -10.12
N TYR A 160 -7.63 14.27 -8.87
CA TYR A 160 -7.76 12.86 -8.52
C TYR A 160 -8.98 12.63 -7.63
N THR A 161 -9.64 11.50 -7.84
CA THR A 161 -10.82 11.07 -7.05
C THR A 161 -10.67 9.63 -6.63
N VAL A 162 -10.79 9.35 -5.33
CA VAL A 162 -10.77 8.00 -4.77
C VAL A 162 -12.04 7.24 -5.17
N GLN A 163 -11.86 6.09 -5.81
CA GLN A 163 -12.94 5.22 -6.29
C GLN A 163 -13.21 4.05 -5.34
N ALA A 164 -12.16 3.54 -4.69
CA ALA A 164 -12.27 2.40 -3.78
C ALA A 164 -11.21 2.47 -2.69
N VAL A 165 -11.53 1.93 -1.52
CA VAL A 165 -10.62 1.83 -0.37
C VAL A 165 -10.67 0.40 0.18
N ASP A 166 -9.52 -0.23 0.30
CA ASP A 166 -9.33 -1.53 0.95
C ASP A 166 -8.59 -1.36 2.28
N ARG A 167 -9.22 -1.86 3.35
CA ARG A 167 -8.69 -1.88 4.72
C ARG A 167 -8.63 -3.29 5.29
N SER A 168 -8.67 -4.31 4.42
CA SER A 168 -8.63 -5.72 4.83
C SER A 168 -7.28 -6.11 5.44
N LYS A 169 -6.21 -5.38 5.09
CA LYS A 169 -4.86 -5.56 5.62
C LYS A 169 -4.70 -4.76 6.92
N PRO A 170 -4.15 -5.35 8.00
CA PRO A 170 -4.00 -4.66 9.29
C PRO A 170 -2.84 -3.65 9.33
N TYR A 171 -1.98 -3.61 8.30
CA TYR A 171 -0.72 -2.86 8.30
C TYR A 171 -0.68 -1.71 7.28
N ASN A 172 -1.65 -1.61 6.37
CA ASN A 172 -1.76 -0.53 5.41
C ASN A 172 -3.21 -0.31 4.97
N VAL A 173 -3.45 0.87 4.41
CA VAL A 173 -4.68 1.15 3.65
C VAL A 173 -4.30 1.27 2.18
N GLU A 174 -5.03 0.58 1.31
CA GLU A 174 -4.89 0.70 -0.14
C GLU A 174 -6.11 1.40 -0.71
N ALA A 175 -5.90 2.24 -1.72
CA ALA A 175 -7.01 2.86 -2.42
C ALA A 175 -6.74 2.90 -3.93
N LEU A 176 -7.82 2.80 -4.69
CA LEU A 176 -7.82 3.05 -6.13
C LEU A 176 -8.37 4.45 -6.35
N ALA A 177 -7.66 5.25 -7.13
CA ALA A 177 -8.12 6.58 -7.55
C ALA A 177 -8.02 6.72 -9.07
N THR A 178 -8.87 7.57 -9.60
CA THR A 178 -8.85 7.98 -11.00
C THR A 178 -8.34 9.40 -11.07
N ALA A 179 -7.35 9.62 -11.94
CA ALA A 179 -6.77 10.91 -12.24
C ALA A 179 -7.35 11.44 -13.55
N PHE A 180 -7.72 12.72 -13.55
CA PHE A 180 -8.15 13.48 -14.71
C PHE A 180 -7.07 14.52 -15.01
N VAL A 181 -6.35 14.35 -16.10
CA VAL A 181 -5.25 15.24 -16.50
C VAL A 181 -5.82 16.63 -16.78
N LYS A 182 -5.18 17.64 -16.18
CA LYS A 182 -5.47 19.04 -16.48
C LYS A 182 -4.97 19.33 -17.90
N GLY A 183 -5.85 19.83 -18.77
CA GLY A 183 -5.49 20.20 -20.13
C GLY A 183 -4.27 21.14 -20.10
N VAL A 184 -3.28 20.87 -20.94
CA VAL A 184 -2.20 21.83 -21.17
C VAL A 184 -2.83 22.97 -21.96
N ASP A 185 -3.17 24.07 -21.30
CA ASP A 185 -3.51 25.31 -21.99
C ASP A 185 -2.35 25.60 -22.94
N GLY A 186 -2.62 25.51 -24.24
CA GLY A 186 -1.62 25.71 -25.28
C GLY A 186 -1.02 27.11 -25.17
N GLY A 187 0.25 27.18 -24.80
CA GLY A 187 1.09 28.36 -24.98
C GLY A 187 1.45 28.59 -26.45
#